data_AF-A0A944Y1G5-F1
#
_entry.id   AF-A0A944Y1G5-F1
#
_cell.length_a   1.000
_cell.length_b   1.000
_cell.length_c   1.000
_cell.angle_alpha   90.00
_cell.angle_beta   90.00
_cell.angle_gamma   90.00
#
_symmetry.space_group_name_H-M   'P 1'
#
loop_
_entity.id
_entity.type
_entity.pdbx_description
1 polymer ?
#
loop_
_entity_poly.entity_id
_entity_poly.type
_entity_poly.pdbx_seq_one_letter_code
_entity_poly.pdbx_strand_id
1 'polypeptide(L)' 'MTAVTEAGGVVLPASPGFYHNPTSISDLIDMVAGRILASLGIQSSVMKPWLGPDPSSYSTNEEGIQ' A
#
# COMPACT_ATOMS: atom_id res chain seq x y z
N MET A 1 -20.95 -8.40 3.45
CA MET A 1 -20.01 -7.26 3.51
C MET A 1 -20.64 -5.97 3.00
N THR A 2 -21.36 -5.99 1.87
CA THR A 2 -22.03 -4.81 1.26
C THR A 2 -22.87 -3.98 2.23
N ALA A 3 -23.78 -4.61 2.99
CA ALA A 3 -24.65 -3.90 3.93
C ALA A 3 -23.89 -3.11 5.02
N VAL A 4 -22.74 -3.63 5.49
CA VAL A 4 -21.89 -2.93 6.48
C VAL A 4 -21.20 -1.74 5.84
N THR A 5 -20.73 -1.88 4.60
CA THR A 5 -20.08 -0.80 3.86
C THR A 5 -21.05 0.32 3.54
N GLU A 6 -22.28 -0.01 3.14
CA GLU A 6 -23.35 0.97 2.90
C GLU A 6 -23.79 1.69 4.18
N ALA A 7 -23.70 1.03 5.34
CA ALA A 7 -23.94 1.63 6.64
C ALA A 7 -22.77 2.49 7.17
N GLY A 8 -21.70 2.67 6.38
CA GLY A 8 -20.52 3.48 6.74
C GLY A 8 -19.40 2.72 7.46
N GLY A 9 -19.51 1.40 7.60
CA GLY A 9 -18.45 0.57 8.14
C GLY A 9 -17.31 0.36 7.12
N VAL A 10 -16.07 0.30 7.61
CA VAL A 10 -14.89 0.00 6.78
C VAL A 10 -14.64 -1.51 6.79
N VAL A 11 -14.64 -2.11 5.61
CA VAL A 11 -14.28 -3.53 5.42
C VAL A 11 -12.83 -3.61 4.95
N LEU A 12 -11.96 -4.10 5.82
CA LEU A 12 -10.54 -4.30 5.52
C LEU A 12 -10.20 -5.79 5.60
N PRO A 13 -10.06 -6.48 4.46
CA PRO A 13 -9.65 -7.88 4.46
C PRO A 13 -8.17 -8.00 4.86
N ALA A 14 -7.81 -9.10 5.50
CA ALA A 14 -6.42 -9.46 5.81
C ALA A 14 -5.66 -9.94 4.55
N SER A 15 -5.64 -9.07 3.53
CA SER A 15 -5.03 -9.32 2.22
C SER A 15 -3.86 -8.35 2.02
N PRO A 16 -2.66 -8.69 2.53
CA PRO A 16 -1.46 -7.88 2.34
C PRO A 16 -1.03 -7.88 0.85
N GLY A 17 -0.42 -6.78 0.42
CA GLY A 17 0.15 -6.62 -0.92
C GLY A 17 1.64 -6.90 -0.94
N PHE A 18 2.15 -7.34 -2.09
CA PHE A 18 3.54 -7.77 -2.27
C PHE A 18 4.44 -6.70 -2.91
N TYR A 19 3.93 -5.50 -3.17
CA TYR A 19 4.66 -4.42 -3.84
C TYR A 19 5.84 -3.86 -3.03
N HIS A 20 5.92 -4.16 -1.74
CA HIS A 20 7.07 -3.86 -0.89
C HIS A 20 8.10 -4.99 -0.81
N ASN A 21 7.91 -6.08 -1.56
CA ASN A 21 8.76 -7.26 -1.55
C ASN A 21 9.04 -7.79 -0.12
N PRO A 22 8.00 -8.18 0.64
CA PRO A 22 8.14 -8.67 2.01
C PRO A 22 9.01 -9.93 2.05
N THR A 23 9.90 -10.03 3.05
CA THR A 23 10.81 -11.18 3.21
C THR A 23 10.38 -12.10 4.35
N SER A 24 9.43 -11.65 5.16
CA SER A 24 8.94 -12.37 6.34
C SER A 24 7.41 -12.29 6.48
N ILE A 25 6.85 -13.20 7.29
CA ILE A 25 5.42 -13.16 7.65
C ILE A 25 5.11 -11.91 8.50
N SER A 26 6.04 -11.47 9.34
CA SER A 26 5.90 -10.22 10.10
C SER A 26 5.65 -9.02 9.19
N ASP A 27 6.35 -8.91 8.06
CA ASP A 27 6.15 -7.80 7.12
C ASP A 27 4.72 -7.77 6.55
N LEU A 28 4.12 -8.94 6.34
CA LEU A 28 2.74 -9.07 5.89
C LEU A 28 1.75 -8.66 6.97
N ILE A 29 2.02 -9.01 8.23
CA ILE A 29 1.20 -8.64 9.39
C ILE A 29 1.27 -7.12 9.59
N ASP A 30 2.47 -6.55 9.55
CA ASP A 30 2.72 -5.12 9.72
C ASP A 30 1.99 -4.29 8.66
N MET A 31 1.87 -4.81 7.44
CA MET A 31 1.09 -4.15 6.40
C MET A 31 -0.41 -4.10 6.73
N VAL A 32 -1.00 -5.17 7.23
CA VAL A 32 -2.43 -5.19 7.60
C VAL A 32 -2.66 -4.34 8.85
N ALA A 33 -1.81 -4.46 9.87
CA ALA A 33 -1.87 -3.68 11.09
C ALA A 33 -1.72 -2.18 10.82
N GLY A 34 -0.74 -1.79 9.98
CA GLY A 34 -0.53 -0.41 9.57
C GLY A 34 -1.74 0.19 8.84
N ARG A 35 -2.42 -0.58 7.98
CA ARG A 35 -3.67 -0.11 7.34
C ARG A 35 -4.84 0.03 8.31
N ILE A 36 -4.94 -0.82 9.33
CA ILE A 36 -5.94 -0.66 10.40
C ILE A 36 -5.68 0.64 11.16
N LEU A 37 -4.44 0.86 11.59
CA LEU A 37 -4.04 2.08 12.30
C LEU A 37 -4.31 3.34 11.47
N ALA A 38 -3.95 3.31 10.18
CA ALA A 38 -4.23 4.40 9.26
C ALA A 38 -5.74 4.67 9.10
N SER A 39 -6.57 3.61 9.05
CA SER A 39 -8.03 3.74 8.95
C SER A 39 -8.65 4.35 10.22
N LEU A 40 -8.00 4.18 11.37
CA LEU A 40 -8.37 4.81 12.65
C LEU A 40 -7.80 6.23 12.81
N GLY A 41 -7.02 6.73 11.86
CA GLY A 41 -6.35 8.04 11.95
C GLY A 41 -5.14 8.06 12.89
N ILE A 42 -4.62 6.89 13.27
CA ILE A 42 -3.45 6.75 14.14
C ILE A 42 -2.18 6.75 13.29
N GLN A 43 -1.31 7.74 13.52
CA GLN A 43 0.00 7.79 12.87
C GLN A 43 0.88 6.66 13.39
N SER A 44 1.40 5.83 12.49
CA SER A 44 2.30 4.73 12.83
C SER A 44 3.43 4.61 11.81
N SER A 45 4.60 4.18 12.27
CA SER A 45 5.76 3.84 11.41
C SER A 45 5.79 2.35 11.02
N VAL A 46 4.73 1.59 11.34
CA VAL A 46 4.66 0.13 11.16
C VAL A 46 4.59 -0.26 9.68
N MET A 47 3.96 0.56 8.84
CA MET A 47 3.86 0.32 7.40
C MET A 47 4.60 1.41 6.62
N LYS A 48 5.36 1.01 5.59
CA LYS A 48 5.96 1.94 4.64
C LYS A 48 4.89 2.51 3.69
N PRO A 49 4.82 3.83 3.47
CA PRO A 49 3.94 4.39 2.46
C PRO A 49 4.45 4.06 1.05
N TRP A 50 3.53 4.03 0.09
CA TRP A 50 3.89 3.97 -1.32
C TRP A 50 4.32 5.36 -1.80
N LEU A 51 5.53 5.47 -2.37
CA LEU A 51 6.11 6.74 -2.86
C LEU A 51 6.07 6.89 -4.39
N GLY A 52 5.54 5.88 -5.10
CA GLY A 52 5.58 5.85 -6.56
C GLY A 52 6.94 5.39 -7.12
N PRO A 53 7.03 5.25 -8.46
CA PRO A 53 8.29 4.98 -9.14
C PRO A 53 9.23 6.17 -8.99
N ASP A 54 10.53 5.91 -8.91
CA ASP A 54 11.55 6.95 -8.88
C ASP A 54 11.39 7.86 -10.12
N PRO A 55 11.20 9.18 -9.97
CA PRO A 55 11.08 10.11 -11.09
C PRO A 55 12.25 10.03 -12.09
N SER A 56 13.43 9.57 -11.65
CA SER A 56 14.60 9.41 -12.52
C SER A 56 14.45 8.25 -13.54
N SER A 57 13.52 7.33 -13.30
CA SER A 57 13.31 6.14 -14.15
C SER A 57 12.58 6.42 -15.47
N TYR A 58 12.06 7.64 -15.67
CA TYR A 58 11.32 8.04 -16.87
C TYR A 58 12.17 8.73 -17.94
N SER A 59 13.51 8.61 -17.91
CA SER A 59 14.34 9.17 -18.97
C SER A 59 14.04 8.46 -20.30
N THR A 60 13.15 9.06 -21.11
CA THR A 60 12.89 8.69 -22.49
C THR A 60 14.21 8.73 -23.25
N ASN A 61 14.63 7.60 -23.82
CA ASN A 61 15.66 7.61 -24.85
C ASN A 61 15.05 8.33 -26.07
N GLU A 62 15.27 9.65 -26.17
CA GLU A 62 14.92 10.46 -27.34
C GLU A 62 15.88 10.25 -28.53
N GLU A 63 16.40 9.04 -28.71
CA GLU A 63 17.19 8.67 -29.89
C GLU A 63 16.47 7.56 -30.65
N GLY A 64 15.60 7.97 -31.57
CA GLY A 64 15.17 7.06 -32.64
C GLY A 64 13.75 7.25 -33.14
N ILE A 65 13.40 8.43 -33.67
CA ILE A 65 12.54 8.53 -34.87
C ILE A 65 12.93 9.79 -35.67
N GLN A 66 13.48 9.54 -36.88
CA GLN A 66 13.94 10.44 -37.96
C GLN A 66 15.30 11.14 -37.77
#